data_AF-A0A225VEC7-F1
#
_entry.id   AF-A0A225VEC7-F1
#
_cell.length_a   1.000
_cell.length_b   1.000
_cell.length_c   1.000
_cell.angle_alpha   90.00
_cell.angle_beta   90.00
_cell.angle_gamma   90.00
#
_symmetry.space_group_name_H-M   'P 1'
#
loop_
_entity.id
_entity.type
_entity.pdbx_description
1 polymer ?
#
loop_
_entity_poly.entity_id
_entity_poly.type
_entity_poly.pdbx_seq_one_letter_code
_entity_poly.pdbx_strand_id
1 'polypeptide(L)'
;MLRSIDIVPIILPAYYLFFNSIEYMFGYIEKSFQRHYVESKNSDLLPFVVETFERFEKFDMARVYEHCGWMIQDDFDPTGPLLKKNRLVPNCEGFVLNESDGEDGSGF
;
A
#
# COMPACT_ATOMS: atom_id res chain seq x y z
N MET A 1 -17.35 17.91 -14.23
CA MET A 1 -16.07 17.62 -14.93
C MET A 1 -14.99 17.87 -13.89
N LEU A 2 -14.10 16.92 -13.58
CA LEU A 2 -13.21 16.87 -12.38
C LEU A 2 -12.67 18.22 -11.81
N ARG A 3 -12.46 19.22 -12.67
CA ARG A 3 -12.13 20.60 -12.27
C ARG A 3 -13.19 21.32 -11.41
N SER A 4 -14.45 20.88 -11.43
CA SER A 4 -15.52 21.47 -10.59
C SER A 4 -15.43 21.07 -9.12
N ILE A 5 -14.53 20.14 -8.79
CA ILE A 5 -14.21 19.68 -7.44
C ILE A 5 -12.70 19.83 -7.17
N ASP A 6 -12.03 20.74 -7.89
CA ASP A 6 -10.60 21.06 -7.77
C ASP A 6 -9.63 19.88 -7.95
N ILE A 7 -10.06 18.82 -8.66
CA ILE A 7 -9.17 17.71 -9.02
C ILE A 7 -8.37 18.08 -10.26
N VAL A 8 -7.04 18.11 -10.11
CA VAL A 8 -6.09 18.25 -11.20
C VAL A 8 -5.68 16.85 -11.69
N PRO A 9 -6.06 16.43 -12.91
CA PRO A 9 -5.67 15.13 -13.42
C PRO A 9 -4.17 15.11 -13.73
N ILE A 10 -3.47 14.08 -13.24
CA ILE A 10 -2.08 13.80 -13.59
C ILE A 10 -2.07 12.97 -14.87
N ILE A 11 -1.34 13.46 -15.88
CA ILE A 11 -1.16 12.73 -17.14
C ILE A 11 0.06 11.83 -16.98
N LEU A 12 -0.18 10.56 -16.70
CA LEU A 12 0.88 9.55 -16.63
C LEU A 12 1.25 9.07 -18.04
N PRO A 13 2.53 8.74 -18.30
CA PRO A 13 2.93 8.07 -19.53
C PRO A 13 2.16 6.75 -19.70
N ALA A 14 1.73 6.45 -20.93
CA ALA A 14 0.98 5.23 -21.19
C ALA A 14 1.80 3.96 -20.81
N TYR A 15 1.14 2.99 -20.19
CA TYR A 15 1.63 1.62 -19.92
C TYR A 15 2.71 1.43 -18.84
N TYR A 16 2.98 2.42 -18.01
CA TYR A 16 4.15 2.39 -17.15
C TYR A 16 3.78 2.11 -15.68
N LEU A 17 3.59 0.81 -15.37
CA LEU A 17 3.30 0.28 -14.02
C LEU A 17 4.23 0.84 -12.93
N PHE A 18 5.48 1.15 -13.29
CA PHE A 18 6.48 1.71 -12.37
C PHE A 18 6.15 3.10 -11.80
N PHE A 19 5.29 3.86 -12.48
CA PHE A 19 4.89 5.20 -12.05
C PHE A 19 3.54 5.20 -11.32
N ASN A 20 2.86 4.05 -11.28
CA ASN A 20 1.57 3.92 -10.62
C ASN A 20 1.74 3.32 -9.21
N SER A 21 1.73 4.19 -8.20
CA SER A 21 1.88 3.79 -6.80
C SER A 21 0.78 2.81 -6.32
N ILE A 22 -0.37 2.75 -6.99
CA ILE A 22 -1.45 1.82 -6.63
C ILE A 22 -1.05 0.35 -6.86
N GLU A 23 -0.21 0.08 -7.86
CA GLU A 23 0.25 -1.28 -8.17
C GLU A 23 1.11 -1.84 -7.02
N TYR A 24 1.96 -0.98 -6.46
CA TYR A 24 2.74 -1.31 -5.27
C TYR A 24 1.85 -1.54 -4.05
N MET A 25 0.84 -0.68 -3.85
CA MET A 25 -0.12 -0.83 -2.76
C MET A 25 -0.86 -2.17 -2.85
N PHE A 26 -1.39 -2.52 -4.02
CA PHE A 26 -2.04 -3.81 -4.24
C PHE A 26 -1.08 -4.98 -4.06
N GLY A 27 0.16 -4.88 -4.53
CA GLY A 27 1.17 -5.91 -4.28
C GLY A 27 1.50 -6.11 -2.80
N TYR A 28 1.44 -5.05 -1.98
CA TYR A 28 1.60 -5.16 -0.52
C TYR A 28 0.38 -5.78 0.16
N ILE A 29 -0.82 -5.37 -0.26
CA ILE A 29 -2.08 -5.93 0.23
C ILE A 29 -2.12 -7.43 -0.08
N GLU A 30 -1.79 -7.84 -1.31
CA GLU A 30 -1.76 -9.25 -1.72
C GLU A 30 -0.77 -10.06 -0.86
N LYS A 31 0.45 -9.55 -0.64
CA LYS A 31 1.42 -10.21 0.23
C LYS A 31 0.95 -10.31 1.68
N SER A 32 0.31 -9.26 2.20
CA SER A 32 -0.24 -9.27 3.56
C SER A 32 -1.39 -10.28 3.68
N PHE A 33 -2.27 -10.30 2.67
CA PHE A 33 -3.37 -11.23 2.56
C PHE A 33 -2.84 -12.68 2.57
N GLN A 34 -1.87 -13.01 1.71
CA GLN A 34 -1.26 -14.34 1.64
C GLN A 34 -0.58 -14.79 2.94
N ARG A 35 0.00 -13.86 3.71
CA ARG A 35 0.68 -14.17 4.98
C ARG A 35 -0.29 -14.50 6.11
N HIS A 36 -1.44 -13.83 6.15
CA HIS A 36 -2.37 -13.92 7.28
C HIS A 36 -3.63 -14.74 6.96
N TYR A 37 -3.88 -15.04 5.69
CA TYR A 37 -5.02 -15.84 5.29
C TYR A 37 -4.76 -17.31 5.63
N VAL A 38 -5.55 -17.85 6.55
CA VAL A 38 -5.57 -19.27 6.87
C VAL A 38 -6.91 -19.84 6.39
N GLU A 39 -6.86 -20.65 5.34
CA GLU A 39 -8.03 -21.26 4.68
C GLU A 39 -8.60 -22.44 5.49
N SER A 40 -8.89 -22.24 6.79
CA SER A 40 -9.32 -23.35 7.67
C SER A 40 -10.60 -23.11 8.44
N LYS A 41 -11.33 -22.01 8.19
CA LYS A 41 -12.63 -21.75 8.81
C LYS A 41 -13.62 -21.32 7.73
N ASN A 42 -14.86 -21.81 7.83
CA ASN A 42 -16.03 -21.37 7.05
C ASN A 42 -16.42 -19.90 7.39
N SER A 43 -15.45 -19.01 7.58
CA SER A 43 -15.63 -17.60 7.82
C SER A 43 -15.71 -16.88 6.48
N ASP A 44 -16.64 -15.93 6.38
CA ASP A 44 -16.76 -15.07 5.21
C ASP A 44 -15.43 -14.36 4.93
N LEU A 45 -15.07 -14.30 3.64
CA LEU A 45 -13.85 -13.67 3.15
C LEU A 45 -13.87 -12.14 3.32
N LEU A 46 -15.05 -11.54 3.27
CA LEU A 46 -15.26 -10.09 3.31
C LEU A 46 -14.68 -9.41 4.57
N PRO A 47 -14.99 -9.87 5.80
CA PRO A 47 -14.37 -9.34 7.01
C PRO A 47 -12.84 -9.34 6.99
N PHE A 48 -12.24 -10.42 6.48
CA PHE A 48 -10.78 -10.53 6.39
C PHE A 48 -10.18 -9.56 5.37
N VAL A 49 -10.87 -9.34 4.24
CA VAL A 49 -10.48 -8.31 3.27
C VAL A 49 -10.54 -6.93 3.91
N VAL A 50 -11.64 -6.57 4.57
CA VAL A 50 -11.79 -5.27 5.24
C VAL A 50 -10.68 -5.05 6.27
N GLU A 51 -10.45 -6.03 7.15
CA GLU A 51 -9.37 -5.97 8.15
C GLU A 51 -7.99 -5.80 7.49
N THR A 52 -7.76 -6.49 6.37
CA THR A 52 -6.51 -6.34 5.60
C THR A 52 -6.37 -4.90 5.09
N PHE A 53 -7.42 -4.30 4.54
CA PHE A 53 -7.37 -2.92 4.05
C PHE A 53 -7.20 -1.89 5.18
N GLU A 54 -7.83 -2.10 6.34
CA GLU A 54 -7.66 -1.23 7.52
C GLU A 54 -6.20 -1.16 7.98
N ARG A 55 -5.45 -2.28 7.89
CA ARG A 55 -4.01 -2.30 8.19
C ARG A 55 -3.19 -1.39 7.28
N PHE A 56 -3.67 -1.09 6.07
CA PHE A 56 -3.00 -0.22 5.11
C PHE A 56 -3.45 1.24 5.15
N GLU A 57 -4.46 1.60 5.95
CA GLU A 57 -4.95 2.99 6.06
C GLU A 57 -3.85 3.96 6.53
N LYS A 58 -2.99 3.50 7.45
CA LYS A 58 -1.87 4.28 8.01
C LYS A 58 -0.51 3.83 7.48
N PHE A 59 -0.48 3.08 6.38
CA PHE A 59 0.76 2.55 5.84
C PHE A 59 1.57 3.67 5.17
N ASP A 60 2.85 3.77 5.55
CA ASP A 60 3.75 4.78 4.99
C ASP A 60 4.15 4.42 3.55
N MET A 61 3.51 5.09 2.60
CA MET A 61 3.79 4.98 1.16
C MET A 61 4.81 6.00 0.66
N ALA A 62 5.41 6.84 1.51
CA ALA A 62 6.30 7.93 1.09
C ALA A 62 7.44 7.45 0.17
N ARG A 63 8.05 6.31 0.49
CA ARG A 63 9.12 5.71 -0.33
C ARG A 63 8.62 5.18 -1.67
N VAL A 64 7.39 4.68 -1.72
CA VAL A 64 6.77 4.22 -2.97
C VAL A 64 6.44 5.43 -3.85
N TYR A 65 5.91 6.50 -3.26
CA TYR A 65 5.65 7.74 -3.98
C TYR A 65 6.95 8.31 -4.56
N GLU A 66 8.02 8.42 -3.77
CA GLU A 66 9.33 8.85 -4.28
C GLU A 66 9.84 7.92 -5.40
N HIS A 67 9.67 6.60 -5.23
CA HIS A 67 10.06 5.62 -6.25
C HIS A 67 9.27 5.82 -7.56
N CYS A 68 7.99 6.18 -7.47
CA CYS A 68 7.14 6.45 -8.62
C CYS A 68 7.38 7.86 -9.22
N GLY A 69 8.29 8.68 -8.67
CA GLY A 69 8.61 10.01 -9.21
C GLY A 69 7.85 11.16 -8.56
N TRP A 70 7.12 10.92 -7.48
CA TRP A 70 6.45 11.98 -6.70
C TRP A 70 7.42 12.71 -5.80
N MET A 71 7.32 14.03 -5.78
CA MET A 71 8.10 14.93 -4.92
C MET A 71 7.22 15.53 -3.82
N ILE A 72 7.84 15.98 -2.72
CA ILE A 72 7.15 16.56 -1.55
C ILE A 72 6.34 17.84 -1.88
N GLN A 73 6.58 18.46 -3.04
CA GLN A 73 5.92 19.69 -3.50
C GLN A 73 4.79 19.45 -4.52
N ASP A 74 4.17 18.26 -4.52
CA ASP A 74 3.15 17.83 -5.49
C ASP A 74 3.63 17.84 -6.96
N ASP A 75 4.94 17.90 -7.15
CA ASP A 75 5.57 17.83 -8.48
C ASP A 75 5.86 16.37 -8.84
N PHE A 76 5.67 16.04 -10.11
CA PHE A 76 5.88 14.69 -10.63
C PHE A 76 7.02 14.71 -11.65
N ASP A 77 8.15 14.11 -11.29
CA ASP A 77 9.31 13.94 -12.17
C ASP A 77 9.40 12.48 -12.65
N PRO A 78 8.96 12.18 -13.89
CA PRO A 78 9.06 10.84 -14.45
C PRO A 78 10.50 10.42 -14.78
N THR A 79 11.45 11.36 -14.78
CA THR A 79 12.84 11.14 -15.19
C THR A 79 13.70 10.61 -14.05
N GLY A 80 13.43 11.04 -12.81
CA GLY A 80 14.14 10.62 -11.60
C GLY A 80 14.20 9.09 -11.42
N PRO A 81 13.07 8.37 -11.49
CA PRO A 81 13.05 6.90 -11.40
C PRO A 81 13.83 6.20 -12.52
N LEU A 82 13.81 6.75 -13.74
CA LEU A 82 14.48 6.16 -14.92
C LEU A 82 16.01 6.30 -14.87
N LEU A 83 16.52 7.35 -14.24
CA LEU A 83 17.96 7.56 -14.04
C LEU A 83 18.55 6.63 -12.98
N LYS A 84 17.75 6.22 -11.98
CA LYS A 84 18.15 5.30 -10.89
C LYS A 84 18.00 3.83 -11.32
N LYS A 85 18.58 3.46 -12.46
CA LYS A 85 18.68 2.07 -12.93
C LYS A 85 19.45 1.26 -11.86
N ASN A 86 18.79 0.33 -11.16
CA ASN A 86 19.29 -0.61 -10.11
C ASN A 86 18.71 -0.41 -8.67
N ARG A 87 17.40 -0.20 -8.47
CA ARG A 87 16.80 -0.32 -7.13
C ARG A 87 15.87 -1.52 -7.02
N LEU A 88 16.04 -2.28 -5.93
CA LEU A 88 15.21 -3.41 -5.52
C LEU A 88 13.82 -2.90 -5.10
N VAL A 89 12.80 -3.75 -5.28
CA VAL A 89 11.42 -3.50 -4.79
C VAL A 89 11.49 -3.12 -3.31
N PRO A 90 10.82 -2.03 -2.86
CA PRO A 90 10.86 -1.64 -1.47
C PRO A 90 10.33 -2.80 -0.61
N ASN A 91 11.15 -3.24 0.34
CA ASN A 91 10.90 -4.44 1.13
C ASN A 91 9.84 -4.18 2.21
N CYS A 92 8.90 -5.13 2.39
CA CYS A 92 7.80 -5.05 3.36
C CYS A 92 8.20 -5.46 4.78
N GLU A 93 9.49 -5.54 5.10
CA GLU A 93 10.01 -6.17 6.33
C GLU A 93 9.84 -5.32 7.61
N GLY A 94 9.16 -4.18 7.54
CA GLY A 94 8.95 -3.28 8.69
C GLY A 94 7.76 -3.56 9.60
N PHE A 95 7.06 -4.70 9.45
CA PHE A 95 5.96 -5.05 10.36
C PHE A 95 6.51 -5.51 11.72
N VAL A 96 6.69 -4.57 12.66
CA VAL A 96 6.57 -4.87 14.08
C VAL A 96 5.11 -4.62 14.45
N LEU A 97 4.36 -5.70 14.53
CA LEU A 97 3.02 -5.70 15.11
C LEU A 97 3.19 -5.45 16.61
N ASN A 98 2.67 -4.33 17.11
CA ASN A 98 2.32 -4.29 18.52
C ASN A 98 1.11 -5.22 18.67
N GLU A 99 1.38 -6.45 19.09
CA GLU A 99 0.36 -7.30 19.70
C GLU A 99 -0.16 -6.54 20.93
N SER A 100 -1.34 -5.93 20.82
CA SER A 100 -2.09 -5.57 22.02
C SER A 100 -2.63 -6.88 22.59
N ASP A 101 -1.99 -7.29 23.69
CA ASP A 101 -2.21 -8.50 24.47
C ASP A 101 -3.70 -8.83 24.67
N GLY A 102 -4.04 -10.09 24.41
CA GLY A 102 -5.23 -10.69 24.99
C GLY A 102 -4.98 -10.99 26.46
N GLU A 103 -5.73 -10.33 27.35
CA GLU A 103 -5.95 -10.84 28.70
C GLU A 103 -7.23 -11.68 28.70
N ASP A 104 -7.08 -12.99 28.58
CA ASP A 104 -8.04 -13.95 29.09
C ASP A 104 -7.96 -13.97 30.62
N GLY A 105 -9.04 -13.57 31.29
CA GLY A 105 -9.17 -13.64 32.75
C GLY A 105 -10.59 -13.95 33.17
N SER A 106 -10.85 -15.22 33.45
CA SER A 106 -12.08 -15.73 34.06
C SER A 106 -12.30 -15.20 35.48
N GLY A 107 -13.57 -14.96 35.87
CA GLY A 107 -13.92 -14.69 37.27
C GLY A 107 -15.36 -14.20 37.52
N PHE A 108 -16.20 -15.15 37.96
CA PHE A 108 -17.59 -15.08 38.48
C PHE A 108 -18.76 -15.00 37.48
#